data_AF-A0A2T0VVT4-F1
#
_entry.id   AF-A0A2T0VVT4-F1
#
_cell.length_a   1.000
_cell.length_b   1.000
_cell.length_c   1.000
_cell.angle_alpha   90.00
_cell.angle_beta   90.00
_cell.angle_gamma   90.00
#
_symmetry.space_group_name_H-M   'P 1'
#
loop_
_entity.id
_entity.type
_entity.pdbx_description
1 polymer ?
#
loop_
_entity_poly.entity_id
_entity_poly.type
_entity_poly.pdbx_seq_one_letter_code
_entity_poly.pdbx_strand_id
1 'polypeptide(L)'
;MRGGLPNSLIADTDADSFDWRRRYLSSMLKQDLCCWGIDASDRFPEVFQWIANNTGEEFHEANCAKGLSIKRDSVRRSLDLLERMGLLRCLPNWPAGSNKSNSSMQAYHVRDCGLLHAMLGIDTLNKLRESDALGHSWESFCIEAIINAASDNVTPAFYRDKEKNEIDLVLKFSNGATYAIEIKVNETARAKKVLPLDAMQ
;
A
#
# COMPACT_ATOMS: atom_id res chain seq x y z
N MET A 1 -5.43 19.20 -5.34
CA MET A 1 -4.66 17.98 -5.04
C MET A 1 -4.77 17.04 -6.23
N ARG A 2 -3.65 16.47 -6.70
CA ARG A 2 -3.59 15.65 -7.92
C ARG A 2 -2.91 14.31 -7.63
N GLY A 3 -3.05 13.35 -8.54
CA GLY A 3 -2.32 12.07 -8.50
C GLY A 3 -1.07 12.06 -9.38
N GLY A 4 -0.28 10.98 -9.32
CA GLY A 4 0.96 10.83 -10.08
C GLY A 4 0.78 10.41 -11.54
N LEU A 5 -0.42 9.95 -11.93
CA LEU A 5 -0.70 9.57 -13.32
C LEU A 5 -0.75 10.79 -14.26
N PRO A 6 -0.19 10.72 -15.49
CA PRO A 6 -0.03 11.89 -16.36
C PRO A 6 -1.30 12.73 -16.55
N ASN A 7 -2.42 12.10 -16.93
CA ASN A 7 -3.70 12.78 -17.16
C ASN A 7 -4.31 13.40 -15.89
N SER A 8 -3.99 12.85 -14.71
CA SER A 8 -4.37 13.43 -13.42
C SER A 8 -3.49 14.63 -13.08
N LEU A 9 -2.20 14.54 -13.39
CA LEU A 9 -1.19 15.55 -13.08
C LEU A 9 -1.34 16.80 -13.96
N ILE A 10 -1.60 16.62 -15.26
CA ILE A 10 -1.69 17.72 -16.24
C ILE A 10 -3.10 18.29 -16.43
N ALA A 11 -4.10 17.82 -15.67
CA ALA A 11 -5.48 18.30 -15.77
C ALA A 11 -5.59 19.82 -15.57
N ASP A 12 -6.56 20.46 -16.21
CA ASP A 12 -6.74 21.92 -16.13
C ASP A 12 -7.08 22.34 -14.70
N THR A 13 -7.99 21.61 -14.03
CA THR A 13 -8.38 21.88 -12.64
C THR A 13 -8.18 20.67 -11.72
N ASP A 14 -8.14 20.93 -10.42
CA ASP A 14 -8.08 19.87 -9.41
C ASP A 14 -9.36 19.01 -9.39
N ALA A 15 -10.51 19.60 -9.73
CA ALA A 15 -11.77 18.88 -9.87
C ALA A 15 -11.72 17.90 -11.06
N ASP A 16 -11.22 18.35 -12.21
CA ASP A 16 -11.04 17.49 -13.39
C ASP A 16 -10.06 16.35 -13.11
N SER A 17 -8.96 16.64 -12.42
CA SER A 17 -8.00 15.63 -11.94
C SER A 17 -8.68 14.57 -11.06
N PHE A 18 -9.52 15.00 -10.11
CA PHE A 18 -10.24 14.09 -9.23
C PHE A 18 -11.26 13.23 -9.98
N ASP A 19 -12.05 13.83 -10.86
CA ASP A 19 -13.04 13.12 -11.67
C ASP A 19 -12.40 12.15 -12.65
N TRP A 20 -11.24 12.50 -13.21
CA TRP A 20 -10.46 11.59 -14.05
C TRP A 20 -9.99 10.37 -13.25
N ARG A 21 -9.42 10.58 -12.04
CA ARG A 21 -8.97 9.46 -11.18
C ARG A 21 -10.12 8.53 -10.78
N ARG A 22 -11.28 9.07 -10.43
CA ARG A 22 -12.49 8.26 -10.13
C ARG A 22 -12.94 7.43 -11.32
N ARG A 23 -12.95 8.02 -12.52
CA ARG A 23 -13.28 7.31 -13.76
C ARG A 23 -12.25 6.24 -14.09
N TYR A 24 -10.96 6.54 -13.94
CA TYR A 24 -9.87 5.60 -14.12
C TYR A 24 -10.03 4.38 -13.19
N LEU A 25 -10.21 4.60 -11.88
CA LEU A 25 -10.45 3.51 -10.93
C LEU A 25 -11.70 2.70 -11.28
N SER A 26 -12.82 3.35 -11.59
CA SER A 26 -14.03 2.65 -11.97
C SER A 26 -13.84 1.81 -13.23
N SER A 27 -13.04 2.27 -14.20
CA SER A 27 -12.74 1.51 -15.42
C SER A 27 -11.87 0.31 -15.12
N MET A 28 -10.82 0.48 -14.30
CA MET A 28 -9.89 -0.61 -13.95
C MET A 28 -10.55 -1.69 -13.09
N LEU A 29 -11.36 -1.30 -12.11
CA LEU A 29 -11.95 -2.22 -11.14
C LEU A 29 -13.21 -2.92 -11.64
N LYS A 30 -13.92 -2.35 -12.63
CA LYS A 30 -15.14 -2.93 -13.22
C LYS A 30 -14.91 -3.54 -14.61
N GLN A 31 -13.66 -3.67 -15.02
CA GLN A 31 -13.33 -4.38 -16.24
C GLN A 31 -13.80 -5.85 -16.13
N ASP A 32 -14.09 -6.49 -17.25
CA ASP A 32 -14.22 -7.94 -17.27
C ASP A 32 -12.84 -8.57 -17.03
N LEU A 33 -12.65 -9.11 -15.83
CA LEU A 33 -11.41 -9.71 -15.36
C LEU A 33 -11.48 -11.25 -15.35
N CYS A 34 -12.52 -11.85 -15.97
CA CYS A 34 -12.69 -13.31 -15.99
C CYS A 34 -11.49 -14.01 -16.65
N CYS A 35 -10.89 -13.41 -17.69
CA CYS A 35 -9.70 -13.94 -18.35
C CYS A 35 -8.44 -13.89 -17.46
N TRP A 36 -8.48 -13.15 -16.35
CA TRP A 36 -7.45 -13.09 -15.31
C TRP A 36 -7.83 -13.92 -14.08
N GLY A 37 -8.89 -14.73 -14.16
CA GLY A 37 -9.35 -15.59 -13.07
C GLY A 37 -10.09 -14.85 -11.96
N ILE A 38 -10.56 -13.62 -12.21
CA ILE A 38 -11.40 -12.85 -11.29
C ILE A 38 -12.83 -12.85 -11.80
N ASP A 39 -13.76 -13.33 -10.97
CA ASP A 39 -15.18 -13.31 -11.27
C ASP A 39 -15.96 -12.37 -10.33
N ALA A 40 -17.28 -12.23 -10.57
CA ALA A 40 -18.13 -11.35 -9.78
C ALA A 40 -18.18 -11.72 -8.28
N SER A 41 -17.94 -12.99 -7.92
CA SER A 41 -17.92 -13.45 -6.54
C SER A 41 -16.66 -13.01 -5.78
N ASP A 42 -15.63 -12.56 -6.49
CA ASP A 42 -14.38 -12.10 -5.88
C ASP A 42 -14.47 -10.69 -5.31
N ARG A 43 -15.52 -9.93 -5.64
CA ARG A 43 -15.78 -8.56 -5.13
C ARG A 43 -14.55 -7.66 -5.23
N PHE A 44 -13.92 -7.71 -6.41
CA PHE A 44 -12.63 -7.06 -6.68
C PHE A 44 -12.58 -5.56 -6.33
N PRO A 45 -13.59 -4.72 -6.70
CA PRO A 45 -13.62 -3.32 -6.26
C PRO A 45 -13.64 -3.16 -4.74
N GLU A 46 -14.38 -4.01 -4.03
CA GLU A 46 -14.48 -3.95 -2.57
C GLU A 46 -13.23 -4.45 -1.86
N VAL A 47 -12.49 -5.40 -2.45
CA VAL A 47 -11.15 -5.75 -1.96
C VAL A 47 -10.22 -4.56 -2.08
N PHE A 48 -10.21 -3.86 -3.23
CA PHE A 48 -9.39 -2.64 -3.37
C PHE A 48 -9.84 -1.53 -2.39
N GLN A 49 -11.15 -1.34 -2.18
CA GLN A 49 -11.66 -0.39 -1.18
C GLN A 49 -11.20 -0.76 0.24
N TRP A 50 -11.23 -2.06 0.57
CA TRP A 50 -10.75 -2.55 1.86
C TRP A 50 -9.28 -2.18 2.06
N ILE A 51 -8.43 -2.40 1.05
CA ILE A 51 -7.01 -2.03 1.13
C ILE A 51 -6.84 -0.51 1.21
N ALA A 52 -7.59 0.28 0.44
CA ALA A 52 -7.53 1.74 0.51
C ALA A 52 -7.85 2.25 1.92
N ASN A 53 -8.83 1.65 2.60
CA ASN A 53 -9.20 2.03 3.97
C ASN A 53 -8.16 1.61 5.03
N ASN A 54 -7.34 0.59 4.75
CA ASN A 54 -6.36 0.02 5.69
C ASN A 54 -4.95 0.00 5.06
N THR A 55 -4.63 1.02 4.27
CA THR A 55 -3.37 1.06 3.50
C THR A 55 -2.20 1.15 4.46
N GLY A 56 -1.16 0.36 4.24
CA GLY A 56 0.02 0.31 5.11
C GLY A 56 -0.19 -0.33 6.48
N GLU A 57 -1.41 -0.79 6.79
CA GLU A 57 -1.65 -1.61 7.97
C GLU A 57 -1.31 -3.09 7.72
N GLU A 58 -1.18 -3.84 8.81
CA GLU A 58 -1.08 -5.30 8.75
C GLU A 58 -2.35 -5.90 8.13
N PHE A 59 -2.16 -6.64 7.05
CA PHE A 59 -3.25 -7.25 6.33
C PHE A 59 -3.55 -8.66 6.82
N HIS A 60 -4.77 -8.82 7.33
CA HIS A 60 -5.32 -10.12 7.70
C HIS A 60 -6.35 -10.60 6.66
N GLU A 61 -5.94 -11.51 5.78
CA GLU A 61 -6.81 -12.11 4.73
C GLU A 61 -8.14 -12.61 5.28
N ALA A 62 -8.12 -13.23 6.47
CA ALA A 62 -9.30 -13.77 7.13
C ALA A 62 -10.34 -12.70 7.49
N ASN A 63 -9.87 -11.51 7.92
CA ASN A 63 -10.74 -10.41 8.30
C ASN A 63 -11.38 -9.78 7.07
N CYS A 64 -10.59 -9.57 6.00
CA CYS A 64 -11.10 -9.08 4.72
C CYS A 64 -12.15 -10.03 4.13
N ALA A 65 -11.82 -11.33 4.05
CA ALA A 65 -12.74 -12.35 3.55
C ALA A 65 -14.06 -12.40 4.35
N LYS A 66 -13.97 -12.35 5.68
CA LYS A 66 -15.15 -12.31 6.56
C LYS A 66 -15.97 -11.02 6.38
N GLY A 67 -15.32 -9.87 6.31
CA GLY A 67 -15.98 -8.57 6.16
C GLY A 67 -16.69 -8.40 4.81
N LEU A 68 -16.14 -9.00 3.76
CA LEU A 68 -16.72 -8.98 2.41
C LEU A 68 -17.62 -10.20 2.11
N SER A 69 -17.72 -11.16 3.02
CA SER A 69 -18.46 -12.42 2.84
C SER A 69 -18.02 -13.21 1.60
N ILE A 70 -16.71 -13.28 1.35
CA ILE A 70 -16.09 -14.01 0.23
C ILE A 70 -15.08 -15.05 0.74
N LYS A 71 -14.61 -15.91 -0.17
CA LYS A 71 -13.57 -16.91 0.18
C LYS A 71 -12.20 -16.24 0.32
N ARG A 72 -11.31 -16.79 1.16
CA ARG A 72 -9.93 -16.29 1.26
C ARG A 72 -9.18 -16.34 -0.07
N ASP A 73 -9.43 -17.37 -0.87
CA ASP A 73 -8.80 -17.47 -2.19
C ASP A 73 -9.26 -16.36 -3.15
N SER A 74 -10.48 -15.85 -3.00
CA SER A 74 -10.97 -14.68 -3.75
C SER A 74 -10.21 -13.41 -3.40
N VAL A 75 -9.95 -13.21 -2.10
CA VAL A 75 -9.10 -12.11 -1.62
C VAL A 75 -7.70 -12.23 -2.20
N ARG A 76 -7.08 -13.43 -2.12
CA ARG A 76 -5.73 -13.66 -2.65
C ARG A 76 -5.60 -13.42 -4.14
N ARG A 77 -6.55 -13.93 -4.94
CA ARG A 77 -6.57 -13.67 -6.39
C ARG A 77 -6.69 -12.17 -6.68
N SER A 78 -7.56 -11.47 -5.94
CA SER A 78 -7.73 -10.03 -6.08
C SER A 78 -6.45 -9.27 -5.74
N LEU A 79 -5.76 -9.62 -4.65
CA LEU A 79 -4.49 -9.00 -4.26
C LEU A 79 -3.39 -9.25 -5.29
N ASP A 80 -3.20 -10.51 -5.73
CA ASP A 80 -2.23 -10.86 -6.77
C ASP A 80 -2.48 -10.06 -8.06
N LEU A 81 -3.74 -9.94 -8.49
CA LEU A 81 -4.06 -9.14 -9.67
C LEU A 81 -3.81 -7.64 -9.44
N LEU A 82 -4.21 -7.08 -8.29
CA LEU A 82 -3.99 -5.66 -7.96
C LEU A 82 -2.50 -5.30 -7.90
N GLU A 83 -1.66 -6.20 -7.40
CA GLU A 83 -0.20 -6.07 -7.42
C GLU A 83 0.35 -6.11 -8.85
N ARG A 84 -0.10 -7.07 -9.68
CA ARG A 84 0.30 -7.18 -11.10
C ARG A 84 -0.12 -5.98 -11.93
N MET A 85 -1.27 -5.39 -11.63
CA MET A 85 -1.74 -4.13 -12.23
C MET A 85 -0.94 -2.92 -11.75
N GLY A 86 -0.05 -3.08 -10.76
CA GLY A 86 0.75 -2.01 -10.19
C GLY A 86 -0.07 -1.04 -9.32
N LEU A 87 -1.26 -1.43 -8.86
CA LEU A 87 -2.09 -0.62 -7.97
C LEU A 87 -1.65 -0.75 -6.51
N LEU A 88 -1.19 -1.94 -6.14
CA LEU A 88 -0.72 -2.25 -4.79
C LEU A 88 0.78 -2.57 -4.75
N ARG A 89 1.36 -2.30 -3.59
CA ARG A 89 2.67 -2.81 -3.18
C ARG A 89 2.50 -3.64 -1.92
N CYS A 90 2.91 -4.90 -1.98
CA CYS A 90 3.02 -5.75 -0.80
C CYS A 90 4.41 -5.58 -0.16
N LEU A 91 4.44 -5.29 1.14
CA LEU A 91 5.64 -5.37 1.98
C LEU A 91 5.50 -6.57 2.93
N PRO A 92 6.40 -7.56 2.87
CA PRO A 92 6.45 -8.62 3.88
C PRO A 92 7.06 -8.09 5.19
N ASN A 93 6.72 -8.73 6.31
CA ASN A 93 7.43 -8.51 7.57
C ASN A 93 8.85 -9.09 7.48
N TRP A 94 9.84 -8.32 7.94
CA TRP A 94 11.24 -8.68 7.95
C TRP A 94 11.54 -9.86 8.90
N PRO A 95 12.48 -10.77 8.56
CA PRO A 95 13.27 -10.82 7.34
C PRO A 95 12.49 -11.37 6.15
N ALA A 96 12.50 -10.60 5.05
CA ALA A 96 11.94 -11.02 3.77
C ALA A 96 12.76 -12.20 3.22
N GLY A 97 12.10 -13.31 2.88
CA GLY A 97 12.72 -14.45 2.20
C GLY A 97 13.19 -15.62 3.10
N SER A 98 12.75 -15.73 4.35
CA SER A 98 12.89 -17.01 5.06
C SER A 98 11.91 -18.03 4.45
N ASN A 99 12.41 -19.20 4.03
CA ASN A 99 11.65 -20.29 3.36
C ASN A 99 10.49 -20.90 4.17
N LYS A 100 10.05 -20.27 5.28
CA LYS A 100 8.87 -20.66 6.05
C LYS A 100 7.63 -19.93 5.50
N SER A 101 7.22 -20.38 4.33
CA SER A 101 5.97 -20.02 3.65
C SER A 101 4.75 -20.35 4.52
N ASN A 102 3.80 -19.40 4.57
CA ASN A 102 2.36 -19.51 4.87
C ASN A 102 1.78 -18.71 6.04
N SER A 103 2.53 -17.83 6.71
CA SER A 103 1.92 -16.84 7.63
C SER A 103 2.74 -15.57 7.86
N SER A 104 3.63 -15.19 6.93
CA SER A 104 4.35 -13.93 7.09
C SER A 104 3.33 -12.80 6.96
N MET A 105 3.14 -12.12 8.08
CA MET A 105 2.45 -10.85 8.16
C MET A 105 2.88 -9.91 7.02
N GLN A 106 1.91 -9.34 6.31
CA GLN A 106 2.12 -8.48 5.14
C GLN A 106 1.39 -7.16 5.35
N ALA A 107 1.90 -6.09 4.74
CA ALA A 107 1.22 -4.82 4.62
C ALA A 107 1.05 -4.48 3.13
N TYR A 108 -0.13 -3.99 2.75
CA TYR A 108 -0.41 -3.57 1.37
C TYR A 108 -0.56 -2.05 1.32
N HIS A 109 0.19 -1.42 0.43
CA HIS A 109 0.14 0.01 0.18
C HIS A 109 -0.46 0.30 -1.19
N VAL A 110 -1.41 1.23 -1.27
CA VAL A 110 -1.83 1.78 -2.57
C VAL A 110 -0.70 2.67 -3.12
N ARG A 111 -0.18 2.33 -4.29
CA ARG A 111 1.07 2.93 -4.82
C ARG A 111 0.92 4.41 -5.20
N ASP A 112 -0.24 4.80 -5.73
CA ASP A 112 -0.52 6.20 -6.10
C ASP A 112 -1.43 6.84 -5.04
N CYS A 113 -0.91 7.84 -4.31
CA CYS A 113 -1.68 8.55 -3.29
C CYS A 113 -2.89 9.29 -3.87
N GLY A 114 -2.84 9.72 -5.14
CA GLY A 114 -3.99 10.30 -5.82
C GLY A 114 -5.11 9.28 -6.04
N LEU A 115 -4.79 8.05 -6.45
CA LEU A 115 -5.76 6.97 -6.57
C LEU A 115 -6.31 6.57 -5.21
N LEU A 116 -5.47 6.47 -4.18
CA LEU A 116 -5.90 6.26 -2.80
C LEU A 116 -6.93 7.31 -2.38
N HIS A 117 -6.60 8.60 -2.51
CA HIS A 117 -7.49 9.69 -2.14
C HIS A 117 -8.78 9.70 -2.98
N ALA A 118 -8.71 9.35 -4.28
CA ALA A 118 -9.90 9.21 -5.12
C ALA A 118 -10.81 8.07 -4.65
N MET A 119 -10.24 6.93 -4.25
CA MET A 119 -10.98 5.80 -3.68
C MET A 119 -11.63 6.13 -2.33
N LEU A 120 -10.95 6.95 -1.52
CA LEU A 120 -11.44 7.41 -0.21
C LEU A 120 -12.39 8.62 -0.29
N GLY A 121 -12.63 9.19 -1.47
CA GLY A 121 -13.47 10.38 -1.64
C GLY A 121 -12.82 11.69 -1.13
N ILE A 122 -11.50 11.71 -0.98
CA ILE A 122 -10.71 12.85 -0.50
C ILE A 122 -10.26 13.68 -1.72
N ASP A 123 -10.91 14.82 -1.94
CA ASP A 123 -10.67 15.70 -3.10
C ASP A 123 -9.81 16.93 -2.78
N THR A 124 -9.69 17.29 -1.50
CA THR A 124 -9.04 18.52 -1.05
C THR A 124 -8.02 18.26 0.05
N LEU A 125 -7.05 19.15 0.19
CA LEU A 125 -6.03 19.07 1.23
C LEU A 125 -6.62 19.22 2.64
N ASN A 126 -7.67 20.03 2.79
CA ASN A 126 -8.35 20.19 4.09
C ASN A 126 -9.01 18.88 4.52
N LYS A 127 -9.75 18.21 3.61
CA LYS A 127 -10.31 16.88 3.91
C LYS A 127 -9.23 15.85 4.23
N LEU A 128 -8.08 15.89 3.54
CA LEU A 128 -6.98 14.98 3.86
C LEU A 128 -6.40 15.25 5.26
N ARG A 129 -6.22 16.51 5.63
CA ARG A 129 -5.71 16.88 6.97
C ARG A 129 -6.64 16.48 8.10
N GLU A 130 -7.94 16.41 7.83
CA GLU A 130 -8.97 15.95 8.76
C GLU A 130 -9.20 14.43 8.71
N SER A 131 -8.56 13.73 7.77
CA SER A 131 -8.74 12.29 7.57
C SER A 131 -7.68 11.49 8.31
N ASP A 132 -8.11 10.36 8.89
CA ASP A 132 -7.20 9.35 9.45
C ASP A 132 -6.24 8.77 8.39
N ALA A 133 -6.55 8.92 7.10
CA ALA A 133 -5.69 8.49 6.00
C ALA A 133 -4.43 9.35 5.82
N LEU A 134 -4.31 10.53 6.45
CA LEU A 134 -3.15 11.42 6.27
C LEU A 134 -1.82 10.71 6.56
N GLY A 135 -1.73 10.02 7.70
CA GLY A 135 -0.53 9.27 8.13
C GLY A 135 -0.14 8.22 7.11
N HIS A 136 -1.04 7.26 6.91
CA HIS A 136 -0.79 6.11 6.05
C HIS A 136 -0.63 6.46 4.57
N SER A 137 -1.32 7.51 4.07
CA SER A 137 -1.13 7.98 2.70
C SER A 137 0.25 8.60 2.49
N TRP A 138 0.76 9.35 3.47
CA TRP A 138 2.10 9.93 3.45
C TRP A 138 3.19 8.85 3.56
N GLU A 139 3.03 7.92 4.50
CA GLU A 139 3.91 6.76 4.64
C GLU A 139 4.00 5.97 3.34
N SER A 140 2.85 5.61 2.75
CA SER A 140 2.78 4.89 1.48
C SER A 140 3.45 5.66 0.34
N PHE A 141 3.27 6.98 0.27
CA PHE A 141 3.92 7.83 -0.73
C PHE A 141 5.45 7.82 -0.58
N CYS A 142 5.96 8.01 0.64
CA CYS A 142 7.40 7.98 0.92
C CYS A 142 8.01 6.61 0.64
N ILE A 143 7.36 5.53 1.07
CA ILE A 143 7.79 4.15 0.82
C ILE A 143 7.95 3.91 -0.68
N GLU A 144 6.91 4.22 -1.46
CA GLU A 144 6.92 4.00 -2.90
C GLU A 144 7.99 4.86 -3.59
N ALA A 145 8.15 6.12 -3.20
CA ALA A 145 9.20 7.00 -3.73
C ALA A 145 10.62 6.49 -3.42
N ILE A 146 10.86 6.05 -2.18
CA ILE A 146 12.16 5.52 -1.75
C ILE A 146 12.48 4.23 -2.50
N ILE A 147 11.52 3.30 -2.61
CA ILE A 147 11.73 2.03 -3.31
C ILE A 147 12.04 2.28 -4.79
N ASN A 148 11.31 3.18 -5.45
CA ASN A 148 11.57 3.53 -6.85
C ASN A 148 12.94 4.21 -7.04
N ALA A 149 13.46 4.91 -6.03
CA ALA A 149 14.79 5.54 -6.08
C ALA A 149 15.95 4.58 -5.74
N ALA A 150 15.68 3.50 -5.00
CA ALA A 150 16.70 2.60 -4.44
C ALA A 150 17.34 1.61 -5.44
N SER A 151 16.95 1.65 -6.72
CA SER A 151 17.33 0.71 -7.80
C SER A 151 16.80 -0.73 -7.62
N ASP A 152 16.84 -1.55 -8.67
CA ASP A 152 16.24 -2.91 -8.68
C ASP A 152 16.96 -3.93 -7.77
N ASN A 153 18.07 -3.56 -7.12
CA ASN A 153 18.90 -4.45 -6.32
C ASN A 153 18.53 -4.48 -4.82
N VAL A 154 17.29 -4.10 -4.49
CA VAL A 154 16.80 -3.99 -3.12
C VAL A 154 15.59 -4.90 -2.88
N THR A 155 15.55 -5.53 -1.71
CA THR A 155 14.37 -6.23 -1.21
C THR A 155 13.71 -5.39 -0.12
N PRO A 156 12.56 -4.74 -0.40
CA PRO A 156 11.83 -3.96 0.58
C PRO A 156 10.99 -4.85 1.49
N ALA A 157 10.87 -4.45 2.75
CA ALA A 157 10.05 -5.07 3.78
C ALA A 157 9.60 -4.00 4.79
N PHE A 158 8.69 -4.35 5.70
CA PHE A 158 8.50 -3.60 6.94
C PHE A 158 8.98 -4.47 8.11
N TYR A 159 9.06 -3.94 9.32
CA TYR A 159 9.32 -4.75 10.51
C TYR A 159 8.30 -4.46 11.60
N ARG A 160 7.75 -5.53 12.17
CA ARG A 160 7.00 -5.49 13.42
C ARG A 160 7.24 -6.77 14.23
N ASP A 161 7.47 -6.61 15.52
CA ASP A 161 7.60 -7.72 16.46
C ASP A 161 6.42 -7.84 17.43
N LYS A 162 6.47 -8.86 18.30
CA LYS A 162 5.43 -9.12 19.31
C LYS A 162 5.36 -8.04 20.39
N GLU A 163 6.43 -7.25 20.56
CA GLU A 163 6.51 -6.14 21.51
C GLU A 163 5.99 -4.83 20.90
N LYS A 164 5.48 -4.88 19.65
CA LYS A 164 4.98 -3.73 18.88
C LYS A 164 6.05 -2.70 18.58
N ASN A 165 7.32 -3.12 18.51
CA ASN A 165 8.32 -2.30 17.86
C ASN A 165 8.09 -2.35 16.36
N GLU A 166 8.19 -1.20 15.69
CA GLU A 166 7.82 -1.03 14.29
C GLU A 166 8.90 -0.25 13.55
N ILE A 167 9.16 -0.65 12.31
CA ILE A 167 9.93 0.10 11.33
C ILE A 167 9.14 0.08 10.02
N ASP A 168 8.83 1.27 9.50
CA ASP A 168 7.95 1.44 8.34
C ASP A 168 8.54 0.83 7.06
N LEU A 169 9.85 0.98 6.86
CA LEU A 169 10.55 0.45 5.70
C LEU A 169 11.94 -0.08 6.05
N VAL A 170 12.20 -1.32 5.63
CA VAL A 170 13.49 -1.98 5.67
C VAL A 170 13.93 -2.27 4.25
N LEU A 171 15.13 -1.83 3.89
CA LEU A 171 15.73 -2.05 2.58
C LEU A 171 16.97 -2.94 2.73
N LYS A 172 16.91 -4.15 2.15
CA LYS A 172 18.07 -5.05 2.06
C LYS A 172 18.65 -4.99 0.66
N PHE A 173 19.88 -4.51 0.55
CA PHE A 173 20.62 -4.47 -0.70
C PHE A 173 21.34 -5.80 -0.95
N SER A 174 21.53 -6.13 -2.22
CA SER A 174 22.26 -7.34 -2.64
C SER A 174 23.70 -7.40 -2.14
N ASN A 175 24.32 -6.27 -1.84
CA ASN A 175 25.66 -6.17 -1.23
C ASN A 175 25.69 -6.46 0.29
N GLY A 176 24.53 -6.79 0.89
CA GLY A 176 24.39 -7.08 2.32
C GLY A 176 24.05 -5.87 3.19
N ALA A 177 24.09 -4.64 2.65
CA ALA A 177 23.69 -3.46 3.42
C ALA A 177 22.20 -3.50 3.73
N THR A 178 21.84 -3.16 4.98
CA THR A 178 20.45 -3.08 5.43
C THR A 178 20.20 -1.71 6.01
N TYR A 179 19.12 -1.05 5.57
CA TYR A 179 18.71 0.26 6.06
C TYR A 179 17.31 0.15 6.66
N ALA A 180 17.16 0.67 7.88
CA ALA A 180 15.88 0.84 8.56
C ALA A 180 15.46 2.31 8.45
N ILE A 181 14.23 2.55 7.99
CA ILE A 181 13.70 3.87 7.68
C ILE A 181 12.35 4.03 8.39
N GLU A 182 12.26 5.09 9.18
CA GLU A 182 11.05 5.55 9.86
C GLU A 182 10.52 6.78 9.12
N ILE A 183 9.21 6.82 8.86
CA ILE A 183 8.55 7.88 8.08
C ILE A 183 7.54 8.59 8.98
N LYS A 184 7.60 9.92 9.00
CA LYS A 184 6.72 10.73 9.86
C LYS A 184 6.12 11.90 9.10
N VAL A 185 4.85 12.20 9.38
CA VAL A 185 4.14 13.35 8.79
C VAL A 185 4.54 14.69 9.42
N ASN A 186 4.90 14.71 10.71
CA ASN A 186 5.15 15.95 11.47
C ASN A 186 6.60 16.07 11.98
N GLU A 187 7.18 17.27 11.85
CA GLU A 187 8.56 17.62 12.27
C GLU A 187 8.83 17.49 13.78
N THR A 188 7.79 17.53 14.63
CA THR A 188 7.95 17.42 16.10
C THR A 188 8.22 15.99 16.57
N ALA A 189 8.06 15.00 15.70
CA ALA A 189 8.31 13.62 16.05
C ALA A 189 9.80 13.29 15.94
N ARG A 190 10.49 13.24 17.08
CA ARG A 190 11.86 12.70 17.14
C ARG A 190 11.86 11.28 16.56
N ALA A 191 12.83 10.96 15.73
CA ALA A 191 13.10 9.58 15.33
C ALA A 191 13.16 8.72 16.60
N LYS A 192 12.42 7.60 16.64
CA LYS A 192 12.59 6.63 17.72
C LYS A 192 14.03 6.12 17.64
N LYS A 193 14.59 5.74 18.78
CA LYS A 193 15.93 5.15 18.84
C LYS A 193 15.97 4.02 17.81
N VAL A 194 16.77 4.21 16.76
CA VAL A 194 16.92 3.23 15.67
C VAL A 194 17.24 1.90 16.34
N LEU A 195 16.37 0.90 16.14
CA LEU A 195 16.69 -0.45 16.59
C LEU A 195 18.03 -0.81 15.93
N PRO A 196 19.05 -1.20 16.71
CA PRO A 196 20.26 -1.71 16.09
C PRO A 196 19.85 -2.84 15.16
N LEU A 197 20.37 -2.87 13.93
CA LEU A 197 20.06 -3.91 12.94
C LEU A 197 20.26 -5.32 13.52
N ASP A 198 21.15 -5.45 14.50
CA ASP A 198 21.44 -6.68 15.24
C ASP A 198 20.26 -7.15 16.13
N ALA A 199 19.35 -6.26 16.53
CA ALA A 199 18.14 -6.58 17.28
C ALA A 199 16.98 -7.06 16.38
N MET A 200 17.15 -6.99 15.06
CA MET A 200 16.17 -7.46 14.05
C MET A 200 16.53 -8.82 13.45
N GLN A 201 17.54 -9.51 14.01
CA GLN A 201 18.00 -10.85 13.62
C GLN A 201 17.24 -11.95 14.37
#